data_AF-A0A087D091-F1
#
_entry.id   AF-A0A087D091-F1
#
_cell.length_a   1.000
_cell.length_b   1.000
_cell.length_c   1.000
_cell.angle_alpha   90.00
_cell.angle_beta   90.00
_cell.angle_gamma   90.00
#
_symmetry.space_group_name_H-M   'P 1'
#
loop_
_entity.id
_entity.type
_entity.pdbx_description
1 polymer ?
#
loop_
_entity_poly.entity_id
_entity_poly.type
_entity_poly.pdbx_seq_one_letter_code
_entity_poly.pdbx_strand_id
1 'polypeptide(L)'
;MDRTEMTALIVVGVMIVMDYATGLLKAVMQHNISSTKMREGLYHKAAFVAVMFLAEVIERAQQVIDLGFSVPIVVPAAVYITVTEVSSIIENLGEINPEIKGSRLLGLFRSDKESGAE
;
A
#
# COMPACT_ATOMS: atom_id res chain seq x y z
N MET A 1 -10.37 2.04 20.21
CA MET A 1 -9.20 2.08 19.33
C MET A 1 -7.99 2.30 20.21
N ASP A 2 -7.14 1.29 20.30
CA ASP A 2 -5.87 1.40 21.00
C ASP A 2 -4.96 2.42 20.28
N ARG A 3 -3.96 2.95 20.99
CA ARG A 3 -2.97 3.87 20.41
C ARG A 3 -2.25 3.21 19.22
N THR A 4 -2.02 1.90 19.28
CA THR A 4 -1.35 1.14 18.22
C THR A 4 -2.20 1.11 16.94
N GLU A 5 -3.49 0.79 17.06
CA GLU A 5 -4.45 0.76 15.93
C GLU A 5 -4.57 2.15 15.27
N MET A 6 -4.68 3.20 16.09
CA MET A 6 -4.74 4.57 15.59
C MET A 6 -3.46 4.97 14.85
N THR A 7 -2.30 4.61 15.39
CA THR A 7 -1.01 4.87 14.74
C THR A 7 -0.90 4.10 13.43
N ALA A 8 -1.34 2.84 13.40
CA ALA A 8 -1.33 2.00 12.21
C ALA A 8 -2.19 2.58 11.08
N LEU A 9 -3.40 3.06 11.39
CA LEU A 9 -4.27 3.74 10.43
C LEU A 9 -3.66 5.01 9.86
N ILE A 10 -3.03 5.84 10.72
CA ILE A 10 -2.35 7.07 10.28
C ILE A 10 -1.18 6.74 9.35
N VAL A 11 -0.34 5.76 9.71
CA VAL A 11 0.79 5.33 8.89
C VAL A 11 0.30 4.85 7.53
N VAL A 12 -0.68 3.95 7.48
CA VAL A 12 -1.26 3.47 6.20
C VAL A 12 -1.80 4.62 5.37
N GLY A 13 -2.51 5.57 5.98
CA GLY A 13 -3.03 6.75 5.28
C GLY A 13 -1.93 7.60 4.64
N VAL A 14 -0.86 7.89 5.39
CA VAL A 14 0.31 8.63 4.88
C VAL A 14 0.99 7.87 3.74
N MET A 15 1.15 6.55 3.89
CA MET A 15 1.77 5.69 2.87
C MET A 15 1.01 5.71 1.55
N ILE A 16 -0.33 5.56 1.59
CA ILE A 16 -1.19 5.63 0.39
C ILE A 16 -1.09 7.00 -0.30
N VAL A 17 -1.10 8.09 0.48
CA VAL A 17 -0.99 9.45 -0.08
C VAL A 17 0.39 9.66 -0.71
N MET A 18 1.45 9.21 -0.06
CA MET A 18 2.81 9.29 -0.59
C MET A 18 2.95 8.48 -1.87
N ASP A 19 2.43 7.25 -1.91
CA ASP A 19 2.48 6.42 -3.11
C ASP A 19 1.73 7.06 -4.28
N TYR A 20 0.52 7.55 -4.06
CA TYR A 20 -0.24 8.26 -5.09
C TYR A 20 0.52 9.50 -5.60
N ALA A 21 1.13 10.28 -4.70
CA ALA A 21 1.92 11.45 -5.06
C ALA A 21 3.15 11.08 -5.90
N THR A 22 3.90 10.04 -5.50
CA THR A 22 5.06 9.57 -6.28
C THR A 22 4.65 9.00 -7.64
N GLY A 23 3.54 8.25 -7.71
CA GLY A 23 3.00 7.74 -8.98
C GLY A 23 2.53 8.86 -9.92
N LEU A 24 1.95 9.92 -9.36
CA LEU A 24 1.59 11.11 -10.13
C LEU A 24 2.83 11.85 -10.65
N LEU A 25 3.83 12.10 -9.81
CA LEU A 25 5.09 12.73 -10.22
C LEU A 25 5.77 11.97 -11.35
N LYS A 26 5.80 10.63 -11.25
CA LYS A 26 6.28 9.73 -12.30
C LYS A 26 5.52 9.91 -13.61
N ALA A 27 4.18 9.90 -13.58
CA ALA A 27 3.35 10.08 -14.76
C ALA A 27 3.52 11.46 -15.41
N VAL A 28 3.70 12.51 -14.59
CA VAL A 28 4.01 13.87 -15.06
C VAL A 28 5.36 13.90 -15.77
N MET A 29 6.41 13.35 -15.13
CA MET A 29 7.77 13.32 -15.69
C MET A 29 7.83 12.56 -17.02
N GLN A 30 7.05 11.49 -17.16
CA GLN A 30 6.98 10.68 -18.37
C GLN A 30 6.01 11.24 -19.43
N HIS A 31 5.37 12.40 -19.18
CA HIS A 31 4.33 12.97 -20.03
C HIS A 31 3.18 11.99 -20.37
N ASN A 32 2.87 11.07 -19.45
CA ASN A 32 1.92 9.97 -19.63
C ASN A 32 0.75 10.05 -18.63
N ILE A 33 0.30 11.27 -18.36
CA ILE A 33 -0.84 11.49 -17.46
C ILE A 33 -2.10 10.97 -18.16
N SER A 34 -2.72 9.96 -17.57
CA SER A 34 -4.02 9.43 -18.00
C SER A 34 -4.93 9.34 -16.79
N SER A 35 -6.06 10.05 -16.85
CA SER A 35 -7.06 10.02 -15.78
C SER A 35 -7.62 8.61 -15.55
N THR A 36 -7.64 7.76 -16.58
CA THR A 36 -8.03 6.35 -16.42
C THR A 36 -7.02 5.59 -15.58
N LYS A 37 -5.71 5.67 -15.91
CA LYS A 37 -4.65 5.02 -15.14
C LYS A 37 -4.60 5.52 -13.69
N MET A 38 -4.74 6.83 -13.48
CA MET A 38 -4.75 7.42 -12.14
C MET A 38 -5.96 6.99 -11.31
N ARG A 39 -7.14 6.91 -11.94
CA ARG A 39 -8.37 6.44 -11.27
C ARG A 39 -8.28 4.97 -10.93
N GLU A 40 -7.75 4.14 -11.83
CA GLU A 40 -7.48 2.72 -11.56
C GLU A 40 -6.50 2.59 -10.38
N GLY A 41 -5.39 3.32 -10.37
CA GLY A 41 -4.47 3.35 -9.24
C GLY A 41 -5.18 3.72 -7.93
N LEU A 42 -6.00 4.76 -7.94
CA LEU A 42 -6.76 5.19 -6.76
C LEU A 42 -7.77 4.14 -6.28
N TYR A 43 -8.43 3.39 -7.18
CA TYR A 43 -9.33 2.31 -6.79
C TYR A 43 -8.61 1.17 -6.06
N HIS A 44 -7.39 0.81 -6.49
CA HIS A 44 -6.58 -0.18 -5.80
C HIS A 44 -6.21 0.29 -4.39
N LYS A 45 -5.87 1.57 -4.21
CA LYS A 45 -5.58 2.15 -2.89
C LYS A 45 -6.82 2.29 -2.01
N ALA A 46 -7.96 2.63 -2.59
CA ALA A 46 -9.23 2.68 -1.87
C ALA A 46 -9.64 1.31 -1.32
N ALA A 47 -9.29 0.23 -2.04
CA ALA A 47 -9.48 -1.13 -1.54
C ALA A 47 -8.67 -1.40 -0.25
N PHE A 48 -7.44 -0.87 -0.13
CA PHE A 48 -6.67 -0.97 1.12
C PHE A 48 -7.31 -0.22 2.28
N VAL A 49 -7.90 0.96 2.03
CA VAL A 49 -8.68 1.68 3.04
C VAL A 49 -9.89 0.84 3.48
N ALA A 50 -10.59 0.20 2.55
CA ALA A 50 -11.71 -0.70 2.86
C ALA A 50 -11.25 -1.93 3.66
N VAL A 51 -10.07 -2.49 3.36
CA VAL A 51 -9.46 -3.58 4.14
C VAL A 51 -9.18 -3.16 5.58
N MET A 52 -8.59 -1.97 5.79
CA MET A 52 -8.37 -1.44 7.15
C MET A 52 -9.68 -1.23 7.90
N PHE A 53 -10.69 -0.69 7.24
CA PHE A 53 -12.02 -0.53 7.85
C PHE A 53 -12.65 -1.88 8.22
N LEU A 54 -12.55 -2.87 7.34
CA LEU A 54 -13.05 -4.22 7.61
C LEU A 54 -12.31 -4.88 8.78
N ALA A 55 -10.98 -4.72 8.85
CA ALA A 55 -10.16 -5.22 9.96
C ALA A 55 -10.63 -4.64 11.31
N GLU A 56 -10.87 -3.33 11.37
CA GLU A 56 -11.38 -2.64 12.56
C GLU A 56 -12.76 -3.16 12.98
N VAL A 57 -13.66 -3.39 12.01
CA VAL A 57 -14.99 -3.93 12.28
C VAL A 57 -14.91 -5.35 12.88
N ILE A 58 -14.09 -6.23 12.29
CA ILE A 58 -13.96 -7.62 12.77
C ILE A 58 -13.27 -7.66 14.14
N GLU A 59 -12.24 -6.84 14.37
CA GLU A 59 -11.55 -6.76 15.66
C GLU A 59 -12.47 -6.31 16.79
N ARG A 60 -13.36 -5.34 16.52
CA ARG A 60 -14.39 -4.93 17.48
C ARG A 60 -15.50 -5.97 17.64
N ALA A 61 -15.90 -6.64 16.56
CA ALA A 61 -16.93 -7.69 16.61
C ALA A 61 -16.52 -8.84 17.53
N GLN A 62 -15.24 -9.22 17.55
CA GLN A 62 -14.68 -10.24 18.45
C GLN A 62 -14.87 -9.93 19.94
N GLN A 63 -15.06 -8.65 20.32
CA GLN A 63 -15.27 -8.24 21.71
C GLN A 63 -16.72 -8.42 22.18
N VAL A 64 -17.66 -8.54 21.24
CA VAL A 64 -19.11 -8.59 21.52
C VAL A 64 -19.76 -9.88 21.02
N ILE A 65 -19.15 -10.56 20.06
CA ILE A 65 -19.63 -11.81 19.47
C ILE A 65 -18.53 -12.86 19.64
N ASP A 66 -18.89 -14.04 20.16
CA ASP A 66 -18.00 -15.19 20.20
C ASP A 66 -17.85 -15.78 18.79
N LEU A 67 -16.75 -15.44 18.12
CA LEU A 67 -16.41 -15.98 16.80
C LEU A 67 -15.69 -17.34 16.88
N GLY A 68 -15.42 -17.86 18.08
CA GLY A 68 -14.60 -19.04 18.30
C GLY A 68 -13.09 -18.81 18.15
N PHE A 69 -12.66 -17.56 17.95
CA PHE A 69 -11.27 -17.13 17.90
C PHE A 69 -11.13 -15.65 18.30
N SER A 70 -9.94 -15.26 18.76
CA SER A 70 -9.59 -13.88 19.09
C SER A 70 -8.18 -13.57 18.58
N VAL A 71 -8.07 -12.75 17.55
CA VAL A 71 -6.79 -12.34 16.96
C VAL A 71 -6.75 -10.84 16.65
N PRO A 72 -5.59 -10.18 16.80
CA PRO A 72 -5.41 -8.78 16.39
C PRO A 72 -5.29 -8.71 14.87
N ILE A 73 -6.25 -8.08 14.18
CA ILE A 73 -6.36 -8.09 12.71
C ILE A 73 -5.87 -6.75 12.12
N VAL A 74 -6.14 -5.64 12.80
CA VAL A 74 -5.80 -4.28 12.35
C VAL A 74 -4.29 -4.13 12.15
N VAL A 75 -3.48 -4.59 13.10
CA VAL A 75 -2.02 -4.46 13.02
C VAL A 75 -1.42 -5.27 11.87
N PRO A 76 -1.72 -6.58 11.69
CA PRO A 76 -1.26 -7.33 10.52
C PRO A 76 -1.71 -6.74 9.18
N ALA A 77 -2.96 -6.27 9.08
CA ALA A 77 -3.47 -5.62 7.87
C ALA A 77 -2.66 -4.35 7.55
N ALA A 78 -2.37 -3.53 8.56
CA ALA A 78 -1.58 -2.32 8.39
C ALA A 78 -0.13 -2.62 7.98
N VAL A 79 0.50 -3.65 8.56
CA VAL A 79 1.85 -4.08 8.18
C VAL A 79 1.87 -4.51 6.72
N TYR A 80 0.92 -5.35 6.30
CA TYR A 80 0.80 -5.81 4.92
C TYR A 80 0.69 -4.62 3.95
N ILE A 81 -0.27 -3.72 4.19
CA ILE A 81 -0.48 -2.55 3.32
C ILE A 81 0.76 -1.66 3.31
N THR A 82 1.39 -1.41 4.46
CA THR A 82 2.61 -0.59 4.55
C THR A 82 3.72 -1.15 3.68
N VAL A 83 3.97 -2.46 3.71
CA VAL A 83 5.00 -3.10 2.88
C VAL A 83 4.65 -2.99 1.39
N THR A 84 3.38 -3.17 1.02
CA THR A 84 2.91 -3.00 -0.36
C THR A 84 3.10 -1.57 -0.85
N GLU A 85 2.75 -0.56 -0.04
CA GLU A 85 2.95 0.85 -0.37
C GLU A 85 4.44 1.22 -0.45
N VAL A 86 5.29 0.73 0.45
CA VAL A 86 6.76 0.92 0.37
C VAL A 86 7.29 0.43 -0.97
N SER A 87 6.87 -0.77 -1.40
CA SER A 87 7.32 -1.36 -2.66
C SER A 87 6.93 -0.49 -3.86
N SER A 88 5.68 -0.01 -3.88
CA SER A 88 5.15 0.86 -4.94
C SER A 88 5.84 2.23 -4.98
N ILE A 89 6.11 2.84 -3.82
CA ILE A 89 6.84 4.11 -3.72
C ILE A 89 8.26 3.95 -4.27
N ILE A 90 8.95 2.88 -3.87
CA ILE A 90 10.31 2.60 -4.32
C ILE A 90 10.37 2.41 -5.83
N GLU A 91 9.40 1.70 -6.43
CA GLU A 91 9.27 1.57 -7.89
C GLU A 91 9.09 2.93 -8.56
N ASN A 92 8.16 3.75 -8.07
CA ASN A 92 7.91 5.10 -8.59
C ASN A 92 9.16 5.99 -8.49
N LEU A 93 9.86 5.96 -7.36
CA LEU A 93 11.11 6.72 -7.15
C LEU A 93 12.25 6.24 -8.04
N GLY A 94 12.38 4.94 -8.29
CA GLY A 94 13.37 4.39 -9.22
C GLY A 94 13.11 4.79 -10.67
N GLU A 95 11.84 4.93 -11.07
CA GLU A 95 11.49 5.47 -12.38
C GLU A 95 11.74 6.98 -12.47
N ILE A 96 11.54 7.74 -11.40
CA ILE A 96 11.79 9.19 -11.34
C ILE A 96 13.29 9.51 -11.30
N ASN A 97 14.08 8.77 -10.52
CA ASN A 97 15.50 9.01 -10.33
C ASN A 97 16.34 7.76 -10.69
N PRO A 98 17.09 7.80 -11.81
CA PRO A 98 17.96 6.69 -12.23
C PRO A 98 19.04 6.27 -11.22
N GLU A 99 19.51 7.18 -10.35
CA GLU A 99 20.47 6.86 -9.30
C GLU A 99 19.86 5.94 -8.24
N ILE A 100 18.57 6.16 -7.93
CA ILE A 100 17.79 5.27 -7.07
C ILE A 100 17.58 3.94 -7.79
N LYS A 101 17.28 3.96 -9.10
CA LYS A 101 17.10 2.77 -9.95
C LYS A 101 18.25 1.76 -9.86
N GLY A 102 19.49 2.26 -9.80
CA GLY A 102 20.70 1.45 -9.70
C GLY A 102 21.05 0.97 -8.28
N SER A 103 20.27 1.34 -7.27
CA SER A 103 20.56 1.01 -5.88
C SER A 103 20.17 -0.43 -5.51
N ARG A 104 20.90 -1.02 -4.54
CA ARG A 104 20.57 -2.34 -3.97
C ARG A 104 19.18 -2.40 -3.32
N LEU A 105 18.64 -1.25 -2.91
CA LEU A 105 17.34 -1.14 -2.27
C LEU A 105 16.22 -1.64 -3.20
N LEU A 106 16.21 -1.19 -4.46
CA LEU A 106 15.22 -1.65 -5.46
C LEU A 106 15.35 -3.13 -5.77
N GLY A 107 16.55 -3.70 -5.70
CA GLY A 107 16.77 -5.13 -5.88
C GLY A 107 16.02 -6.00 -4.87
N LEU A 108 15.69 -5.48 -3.68
CA LEU A 108 14.90 -6.20 -2.67
C LEU A 108 13.39 -6.20 -2.97
N PHE A 109 12.93 -5.27 -3.81
CA PHE A 109 11.51 -5.07 -4.12
C PHE A 109 11.17 -5.35 -5.59
N ARG A 110 12.13 -5.79 -6.41
CA ARG A 110 11.84 -6.31 -7.76
C ARG A 110 11.05 -7.61 -7.60
N SER A 111 9.76 -7.55 -7.91
CA SER A 111 8.98 -8.75 -8.15
C SER A 111 9.42 -9.30 -9.52
N ASP A 112 9.89 -10.54 -9.57
CA ASP A 112 10.18 -11.25 -10.83
C ASP A 112 8.87 -11.50 -11.60
N LYS A 113 8.35 -10.45 -12.26
CA LYS A 113 7.30 -10.56 -13.27
C LYS A 113 7.92 -10.68 -14.67
N GLU A 114 8.90 -11.55 -14.81
CA GLU A 114 9.43 -12.03 -16.10
C GLU A 114 9.80 -13.51 -15.97
N SER A 115 8.78 -14.36 -15.83
CA SER A 115 8.86 -15.82 -16.04
C SER A 115 7.43 -16.36 -16.15
N GLY A 116 6.90 -16.42 -17.38
CA GLY A 116 5.55 -16.94 -17.60
C GLY A 116 4.87 -16.51 -18.90
N ALA A 117 5.63 -16.28 -19.96
CA ALA A 117 5.12 -16.34 -21.33
C ALA A 117 5.82 -17.51 -22.02
N GLU A 118 5.27 -18.71 -21.81
CA GLU A 118 5.37 -19.83 -22.74
C GLU A 118 4.00 -20.03 -23.39
#